data_AF-A0A9X2FXP8-F1
#
_entry.id   AF-A0A9X2FXP8-F1
#
_cell.length_a   1.000
_cell.length_b   1.000
_cell.length_c   1.000
_cell.angle_alpha   90.00
_cell.angle_beta   90.00
_cell.angle_gamma   90.00
#
_symmetry.space_group_name_H-M   'P 1'
#
loop_
_entity.id
_entity.type
_entity.pdbx_description
1 polymer ?
#
loop_
_entity_poly.entity_id
_entity_poly.type
_entity_poly.pdbx_seq_one_letter_code
_entity_poly.pdbx_strand_id
1 'polypeptide(L)'
;RGDEPGLRAYLDRYPDGLFAETAADRLTLIEEEKRRAAAAEDNAAWDRAREADTIEAYRDYLSAFSEASFEAEAEARIAELSQEVAQSDARAAAEAVERALGLNGLTARLVEQRLDAQGLEPGEVDGSFDEATRRAIRRYQRERDLDASGYLDEATVVRLLADSVEEIVDQ
;
A
#
# COMPACT_ATOMS: atom_id res chain seq x y z
N ARG A 1 -12.82 -27.46 42.22
CA ARG A 1 -12.22 -27.51 40.86
C ARG A 1 -11.02 -26.56 40.95
N GLY A 2 -9.79 -27.06 40.83
CA GLY A 2 -8.61 -26.18 40.84
C GLY A 2 -8.53 -25.44 39.51
N ASP A 3 -8.49 -24.12 39.59
CA ASP A 3 -8.21 -23.19 38.50
C ASP A 3 -6.70 -23.05 38.29
N GLU A 4 -6.29 -22.60 37.10
CA GLU A 4 -4.87 -22.48 36.72
C GLU A 4 -4.01 -21.69 37.74
N PRO A 5 -4.44 -20.51 38.26
CA PRO A 5 -3.68 -19.81 39.29
C PRO A 5 -3.55 -20.61 40.60
N GLY A 6 -4.61 -21.31 41.01
CA GLY A 6 -4.62 -22.14 42.20
C GLY A 6 -3.70 -23.36 42.09
N LEU A 7 -3.66 -23.99 40.91
CA LEU A 7 -2.75 -25.11 40.64
C LEU A 7 -1.28 -24.66 40.62
N ARG A 8 -0.98 -23.50 40.01
CA ARG A 8 0.37 -22.91 40.04
C ARG A 8 0.82 -22.58 41.46
N ALA A 9 -0.03 -21.92 42.26
CA ALA A 9 0.28 -21.59 43.65
C ALA A 9 0.49 -22.83 44.53
N TYR A 10 -0.25 -23.91 44.25
CA TYR A 10 -0.07 -25.20 44.93
C TYR A 10 1.29 -25.83 44.61
N LEU A 11 1.68 -25.86 43.33
CA LEU A 11 2.97 -26.40 42.89
C LEU A 11 4.15 -25.59 43.40
N ASP A 12 4.02 -24.25 43.47
CA ASP A 12 5.03 -23.36 44.05
C ASP A 12 5.26 -23.65 45.55
N ARG A 13 4.18 -23.88 46.30
CA ARG A 13 4.25 -24.14 47.74
C ARG A 13 4.63 -25.57 48.10
N TYR A 14 4.31 -26.54 47.24
CA TYR A 14 4.49 -27.97 47.49
C TYR A 14 5.05 -28.71 46.25
N PRO A 15 6.31 -28.42 45.85
CA PRO A 15 6.90 -28.97 44.63
C PRO A 15 7.04 -30.51 44.66
N ASP A 16 7.36 -31.08 45.83
CA ASP A 16 7.49 -32.54 46.03
C ASP A 16 6.26 -33.15 46.76
N GLY A 17 5.12 -32.46 46.73
CA GLY A 17 3.90 -32.90 47.42
C GLY A 17 3.28 -34.16 46.79
N LEU A 18 2.51 -34.93 47.58
CA LEU A 18 1.85 -36.17 47.13
C LEU A 18 0.96 -35.99 45.87
N PHE A 19 0.44 -34.78 45.64
CA PHE A 19 -0.41 -34.45 44.49
C PHE A 19 0.28 -33.54 43.45
N ALA A 20 1.59 -33.31 43.55
CA ALA A 20 2.31 -32.41 42.66
C ALA A 20 2.24 -32.86 41.19
N GLU A 21 2.47 -34.15 40.92
CA GLU A 21 2.38 -34.72 39.55
C GLU A 21 0.97 -34.52 38.95
N THR A 22 -0.09 -34.88 39.68
CA THR A 22 -1.48 -34.69 39.21
C THR A 22 -1.84 -33.20 39.02
N ALA A 23 -1.31 -32.30 39.85
CA ALA A 23 -1.53 -30.87 39.70
C ALA A 23 -0.80 -30.32 38.45
N ALA A 24 0.41 -30.82 38.16
CA ALA A 24 1.18 -30.46 36.97
C ALA A 24 0.52 -30.98 35.68
N ASP A 25 0.05 -32.22 35.65
CA ASP A 25 -0.69 -32.78 34.49
C ASP A 25 -1.96 -31.96 34.20
N ARG A 26 -2.71 -31.62 35.26
CA ARG A 26 -3.92 -30.81 35.14
C ARG A 26 -3.61 -29.39 34.66
N LEU A 27 -2.53 -28.79 35.15
CA LEU A 27 -2.10 -27.46 34.72
C LEU A 27 -1.72 -27.48 33.23
N THR A 28 -0.94 -28.48 32.80
CA THR A 28 -0.55 -28.67 31.38
C THR A 28 -1.78 -28.76 30.48
N LEU A 29 -2.79 -29.55 30.85
CA LEU A 29 -4.03 -29.67 30.07
C LEU A 29 -4.77 -28.33 29.94
N ILE A 30 -4.89 -27.55 31.02
CA ILE A 30 -5.55 -26.25 30.99
C ILE A 30 -4.78 -25.26 30.10
N GLU A 31 -3.46 -25.22 30.24
CA GLU A 31 -2.60 -24.34 29.43
C GLU A 31 -2.63 -24.73 27.94
N GLU A 32 -2.65 -26.01 27.62
CA GLU A 32 -2.83 -26.51 26.25
C GLU A 32 -4.20 -26.12 25.67
N GLU A 33 -5.29 -26.31 26.42
CA GLU A 33 -6.62 -25.91 25.99
C GLU A 33 -6.69 -24.41 25.73
N LYS A 34 -6.12 -23.58 26.60
CA LYS A 34 -6.06 -22.13 26.41
C LYS A 34 -5.23 -21.72 25.21
N ARG A 35 -4.07 -22.35 24.98
CA ARG A 35 -3.27 -22.11 23.78
C ARG A 35 -4.02 -22.49 22.51
N ARG A 36 -4.72 -23.62 22.50
CA ARG A 36 -5.57 -24.03 21.35
C ARG A 36 -6.71 -23.05 21.12
N ALA A 37 -7.37 -22.58 22.17
CA ALA A 37 -8.42 -21.57 22.07
C ALA A 37 -7.88 -20.25 21.53
N ALA A 38 -6.76 -19.75 22.06
CA ALA A 38 -6.11 -18.54 21.58
C ALA A 38 -5.69 -18.65 20.10
N ALA A 39 -5.10 -19.78 19.70
CA ALA A 39 -4.75 -20.04 18.31
C ALA A 39 -5.99 -20.11 17.39
N ALA A 40 -7.10 -20.67 17.87
CA ALA A 40 -8.36 -20.69 17.11
C ALA A 40 -8.94 -19.28 16.94
N GLU A 41 -8.87 -18.45 17.98
CA GLU A 41 -9.30 -17.03 17.92
C GLU A 41 -8.42 -16.21 16.97
N ASP A 42 -7.09 -16.40 17.02
CA ASP A 42 -6.11 -15.81 16.13
C ASP A 42 -6.43 -16.14 14.66
N ASN A 43 -6.54 -17.44 14.33
CA ASN A 43 -6.93 -17.89 12.99
C ASN A 43 -8.27 -17.31 12.52
N ALA A 44 -9.28 -17.28 13.40
CA ALA A 44 -10.59 -16.74 13.03
C ALA A 44 -10.55 -15.22 12.81
N ALA A 45 -9.71 -14.49 13.54
CA ALA A 45 -9.52 -13.07 13.35
C ALA A 45 -8.76 -12.77 12.04
N TRP A 46 -7.73 -13.58 11.74
CA TRP A 46 -7.02 -13.52 10.48
C TRP A 46 -7.93 -13.77 9.28
N ASP A 47 -8.81 -14.77 9.35
CA ASP A 47 -9.78 -15.04 8.28
C ASP A 47 -10.73 -13.85 8.04
N ARG A 48 -11.19 -13.19 9.11
CA ARG A 48 -12.00 -11.96 8.99
C ARG A 48 -11.21 -10.81 8.37
N ALA A 49 -9.94 -10.64 8.74
CA ALA A 49 -9.10 -9.60 8.17
C ALA A 49 -8.86 -9.82 6.66
N ARG A 50 -8.61 -11.07 6.26
CA ARG A 50 -8.50 -11.45 4.84
C ARG A 50 -9.79 -11.33 4.05
N GLU A 51 -10.94 -11.59 4.67
CA GLU A 51 -12.23 -11.41 4.01
C GLU A 51 -12.55 -9.93 3.78
N ALA A 52 -12.21 -9.06 4.74
CA ALA A 52 -12.38 -7.62 4.60
C ALA A 52 -11.37 -7.00 3.63
N ASP A 53 -10.13 -7.49 3.63
CA ASP A 53 -9.02 -7.03 2.79
C ASP A 53 -8.79 -5.51 2.84
N THR A 54 -8.82 -4.96 4.07
CA THR A 54 -8.59 -3.53 4.32
C THR A 54 -7.44 -3.31 5.28
N ILE A 55 -6.76 -2.17 5.13
CA ILE A 55 -5.69 -1.74 6.05
C ILE A 55 -6.18 -1.73 7.50
N GLU A 56 -7.40 -1.26 7.75
CA GLU A 56 -8.00 -1.22 9.09
C GLU A 56 -8.18 -2.63 9.67
N ALA A 57 -8.74 -3.57 8.90
CA ALA A 57 -8.97 -4.93 9.38
C ALA A 57 -7.67 -5.67 9.75
N TYR A 58 -6.60 -5.49 8.96
CA TYR A 58 -5.29 -6.05 9.28
C TYR A 58 -4.63 -5.38 10.50
N ARG A 59 -4.80 -4.06 10.67
CA ARG A 59 -4.31 -3.34 11.86
C ARG A 59 -5.05 -3.78 13.12
N ASP A 60 -6.36 -3.94 13.03
CA ASP A 60 -7.18 -4.42 14.13
C ASP A 60 -6.75 -5.83 14.54
N TYR A 61 -6.50 -6.71 13.57
CA TYR A 61 -5.93 -8.04 13.79
C TYR A 61 -4.58 -7.96 14.54
N LEU A 62 -3.62 -7.19 14.04
CA LEU A 62 -2.31 -7.00 14.71
C LEU A 62 -2.42 -6.39 16.11
N SER A 63 -3.40 -5.51 16.34
CA SER A 63 -3.60 -4.88 17.64
C SER A 63 -4.26 -5.80 18.68
N ALA A 64 -5.03 -6.79 18.21
CA ALA A 64 -5.76 -7.71 19.07
C ALA A 64 -4.87 -8.82 19.65
N PHE A 65 -3.74 -9.13 19.00
CA PHE A 65 -2.83 -10.21 19.39
C PHE A 65 -1.39 -9.71 19.52
N SER A 66 -0.81 -9.80 20.72
CA SER A 66 0.58 -9.40 20.96
C SER A 66 1.63 -10.35 20.35
N GLU A 67 1.22 -11.59 20.06
CA GLU A 67 2.01 -12.61 19.35
C GLU A 67 1.12 -13.18 18.22
N ALA A 68 0.84 -12.37 17.20
CA ALA A 68 -0.02 -12.76 16.09
C ALA A 68 0.70 -13.78 15.19
N SER A 69 0.06 -14.93 14.90
CA SER A 69 0.69 -15.96 14.05
C SER A 69 0.94 -15.51 12.60
N PHE A 70 0.18 -14.51 12.13
CA PHE A 70 0.23 -13.98 10.75
C PHE A 70 0.71 -12.53 10.69
N GLU A 71 1.57 -12.12 11.63
CA GLU A 71 2.08 -10.74 11.71
C GLU A 71 2.73 -10.29 10.39
N ALA A 72 3.67 -11.08 9.87
CA ALA A 72 4.41 -10.74 8.66
C ALA A 72 3.50 -10.61 7.42
N GLU A 73 2.54 -11.51 7.27
CA GLU A 73 1.57 -11.48 6.17
C GLU A 73 0.62 -10.29 6.29
N ALA A 74 0.14 -9.97 7.49
CA ALA A 74 -0.71 -8.81 7.73
C ALA A 74 0.04 -7.50 7.43
N GLU A 75 1.29 -7.37 7.89
CA GLU A 75 2.14 -6.21 7.61
C GLU A 75 2.42 -6.05 6.11
N ALA A 76 2.74 -7.15 5.43
CA ALA A 76 2.97 -7.13 3.98
C ALA A 76 1.72 -6.65 3.24
N ARG A 77 0.53 -7.12 3.63
CA ARG A 77 -0.71 -6.71 3.00
C ARG A 77 -1.07 -5.25 3.29
N ILE A 78 -0.81 -4.77 4.51
CA ILE A 78 -0.95 -3.35 4.84
C ILE A 78 -0.04 -2.49 3.96
N ALA A 79 1.22 -2.90 3.77
CA ALA A 79 2.18 -2.14 2.96
C ALA A 79 1.74 -2.05 1.50
N GLU A 80 1.27 -3.15 0.92
CA GLU A 80 0.74 -3.20 -0.46
C GLU A 80 -0.48 -2.29 -0.63
N LEU A 81 -1.52 -2.47 0.21
CA LEU A 81 -2.73 -1.64 0.16
C LEU A 81 -2.41 -0.15 0.39
N SER A 82 -1.49 0.16 1.30
CA SER A 82 -1.07 1.54 1.55
C SER A 82 -0.38 2.15 0.33
N GLN A 83 0.43 1.37 -0.38
CA GLN A 83 1.08 1.81 -1.61
C GLN A 83 0.06 2.05 -2.73
N GLU A 84 -0.94 1.17 -2.88
CA GLU A 84 -2.02 1.34 -3.87
C GLU A 84 -2.83 2.61 -3.62
N VAL A 85 -3.22 2.85 -2.36
CA VAL A 85 -3.92 4.08 -1.96
C VAL A 85 -3.05 5.30 -2.26
N ALA A 86 -1.77 5.29 -1.86
CA ALA A 86 -0.86 6.40 -2.11
C ALA A 86 -0.67 6.69 -3.62
N GLN A 87 -0.59 5.65 -4.45
CA GLN A 87 -0.49 5.81 -5.91
C GLN A 87 -1.77 6.39 -6.51
N SER A 88 -2.93 5.93 -6.04
CA SER A 88 -4.23 6.47 -6.44
C SER A 88 -4.34 7.96 -6.08
N ASP A 89 -3.99 8.32 -4.85
CA ASP A 89 -4.02 9.70 -4.36
C ASP A 89 -3.04 10.60 -5.13
N ALA A 90 -1.82 10.12 -5.38
CA ALA A 90 -0.83 10.84 -6.18
C ALA A 90 -1.32 11.09 -7.61
N ARG A 91 -1.95 10.09 -8.24
CA ARG A 91 -2.55 10.24 -9.57
C ARG A 91 -3.69 11.25 -9.55
N ALA A 92 -4.60 11.17 -8.58
CA ALA A 92 -5.72 12.08 -8.45
C ALA A 92 -5.24 13.53 -8.22
N ALA A 93 -4.17 13.71 -7.43
CA ALA A 93 -3.54 15.00 -7.22
C ALA A 93 -2.91 15.55 -8.52
N ALA A 94 -2.16 14.73 -9.26
CA ALA A 94 -1.54 15.14 -10.53
C ALA A 94 -2.59 15.53 -11.59
N GLU A 95 -3.69 14.77 -11.67
CA GLU A 95 -4.80 15.10 -12.55
C GLU A 95 -5.50 16.40 -12.13
N ALA A 96 -5.64 16.65 -10.84
CA ALA A 96 -6.20 17.91 -10.33
C ALA A 96 -5.32 19.11 -10.67
N VAL A 97 -3.99 18.95 -10.58
CA VAL A 97 -3.02 19.97 -11.01
C VAL A 97 -3.16 20.26 -12.50
N GLU A 98 -3.21 19.24 -13.35
CA GLU A 98 -3.37 19.43 -14.80
C GLU A 98 -4.69 20.12 -15.14
N ARG A 99 -5.80 19.72 -14.51
CA ARG A 99 -7.09 20.38 -14.71
C ARG A 99 -7.05 21.85 -14.29
N ALA A 100 -6.30 22.19 -13.25
CA ALA A 100 -6.15 23.57 -12.79
C ALA A 100 -5.39 24.46 -13.78
N LEU A 101 -4.56 23.90 -14.66
CA LEU A 101 -3.91 24.63 -15.75
C LEU A 101 -4.91 25.17 -16.79
N GLY A 102 -6.13 24.63 -16.84
CA GLY A 102 -7.16 25.10 -17.76
C GLY A 102 -6.78 24.97 -19.23
N LEU A 103 -6.02 23.92 -19.58
CA LEU A 103 -5.54 23.70 -20.94
C LEU A 103 -6.72 23.58 -21.90
N ASN A 104 -6.72 24.42 -22.94
CA ASN A 104 -7.71 24.31 -24.00
C ASN A 104 -7.25 23.24 -25.02
N GLY A 105 -8.18 22.75 -25.86
CA GLY A 105 -7.87 21.72 -26.85
C GLY A 105 -6.80 22.13 -27.88
N LEU A 106 -6.59 23.43 -28.11
CA LEU A 106 -5.50 23.91 -28.97
C LEU A 106 -4.15 23.71 -28.27
N THR A 107 -4.03 24.06 -26.99
CA THR A 107 -2.83 23.83 -26.18
C THR A 107 -2.56 22.35 -26.03
N ALA A 108 -3.59 21.51 -25.84
CA ALA A 108 -3.43 20.06 -25.80
C ALA A 108 -2.85 19.50 -27.11
N ARG A 109 -3.35 19.94 -28.28
CA ARG A 109 -2.75 19.58 -29.57
C ARG A 109 -1.32 20.02 -29.71
N LEU A 110 -0.97 21.21 -29.25
CA LEU A 110 0.41 21.70 -29.29
C LEU A 110 1.34 20.82 -28.44
N VAL A 111 0.87 20.36 -27.27
CA VAL A 111 1.61 19.40 -26.44
C VAL A 111 1.80 18.09 -27.18
N GLU A 112 0.75 17.50 -27.74
CA GLU A 112 0.83 16.25 -28.51
C GLU A 112 1.78 16.39 -29.71
N GLN A 113 1.65 17.45 -30.52
CA GLN A 113 2.58 17.70 -31.64
C GLN A 113 4.02 17.79 -31.16
N ARG A 114 4.25 18.38 -29.98
CA ARG A 114 5.60 18.54 -29.44
C ARG A 114 6.19 17.23 -28.92
N LEU A 115 5.37 16.38 -28.33
CA LEU A 115 5.77 15.04 -27.93
C LEU A 115 6.07 14.17 -29.16
N ASP A 116 5.27 14.29 -30.21
CA ASP A 116 5.47 13.56 -31.48
C ASP A 116 6.75 14.00 -32.19
N ALA A 117 7.02 15.31 -32.26
CA ALA A 117 8.25 15.85 -32.83
C ALA A 117 9.52 15.34 -32.13
N GLN A 118 9.44 15.05 -30.83
CA GLN A 118 10.52 14.48 -30.03
C GLN A 118 10.58 12.94 -30.11
N GLY A 119 9.72 12.31 -30.91
CA GLY A 119 9.68 10.85 -31.08
C GLY A 119 9.11 10.09 -29.87
N LEU A 120 8.34 10.77 -29.01
CA LEU A 120 7.79 10.17 -27.79
C LEU A 120 6.46 9.41 -28.00
N GLU A 121 5.92 9.48 -29.23
CA GLU A 121 4.76 8.72 -29.72
C GLU A 121 3.48 8.94 -28.87
N PRO A 122 2.92 10.16 -28.81
CA PRO A 122 1.69 10.44 -28.07
C PRO A 122 0.45 9.81 -28.72
N GLY A 123 0.54 9.32 -29.96
CA GLY A 123 -0.59 8.76 -30.70
C GLY A 123 -1.20 9.78 -31.66
N GLU A 124 -2.53 9.79 -31.79
CA GLU A 124 -3.23 10.74 -32.65
C GLU A 124 -3.23 12.13 -32.02
N VAL A 125 -2.80 13.14 -32.79
CA VAL A 125 -2.79 14.54 -32.36
C VAL A 125 -4.20 15.14 -32.54
N ASP A 126 -5.08 14.89 -31.58
CA ASP A 126 -6.48 15.33 -31.63
C ASP A 126 -6.86 16.37 -30.56
N GLY A 127 -5.97 16.63 -29.60
CA GLY A 127 -6.16 17.55 -28.47
C GLY A 127 -6.75 16.91 -27.22
N SER A 128 -6.64 15.58 -27.09
CA SER A 128 -7.18 14.80 -25.99
C SER A 128 -6.09 13.90 -25.42
N PHE A 129 -5.78 14.10 -24.14
CA PHE A 129 -4.75 13.31 -23.46
C PHE A 129 -5.24 11.93 -23.04
N ASP A 130 -5.26 11.02 -24.01
CA ASP A 130 -5.55 9.60 -23.86
C ASP A 130 -4.37 8.82 -23.26
N GLU A 131 -4.51 7.50 -23.07
CA GLU A 131 -3.45 6.68 -22.46
C GLU A 131 -2.15 6.66 -23.30
N ALA A 132 -2.20 6.87 -24.62
CA ALA A 132 -1.00 7.01 -25.43
C ALA A 132 -0.26 8.32 -25.11
N THR A 133 -0.99 9.42 -25.04
CA THR A 133 -0.43 10.72 -24.67
C THR A 133 0.09 10.73 -23.24
N ARG A 134 -0.62 10.10 -22.28
CA ARG A 134 -0.14 9.93 -20.91
C ARG A 134 1.19 9.19 -20.85
N ARG A 135 1.37 8.13 -21.65
CA ARG A 135 2.66 7.42 -21.75
C ARG A 135 3.76 8.32 -22.32
N ALA A 136 3.47 9.09 -23.36
CA ALA A 136 4.42 10.02 -23.95
C ALA A 136 4.84 11.13 -22.96
N ILE A 137 3.88 11.71 -22.22
CA ILE A 137 4.16 12.68 -21.15
C ILE A 137 5.05 12.06 -20.07
N ARG A 138 4.78 10.81 -19.63
CA ARG A 138 5.65 10.12 -18.65
C ARG A 138 7.06 9.92 -19.18
N ARG A 139 7.23 9.57 -20.45
CA ARG A 139 8.56 9.42 -21.08
C ARG A 139 9.29 10.76 -21.08
N TYR A 140 8.63 11.81 -21.56
CA TYR A 140 9.14 13.18 -21.55
C TYR A 140 9.61 13.60 -20.15
N GLN A 141 8.76 13.41 -19.13
CA GLN A 141 9.09 13.76 -17.75
C GLN A 141 10.33 13.01 -17.25
N ARG A 142 10.44 11.70 -17.49
CA ARG A 142 11.63 10.91 -17.10
C ARG A 142 12.89 11.36 -17.83
N GLU A 143 12.81 11.64 -19.12
CA GLU A 143 13.96 12.10 -19.91
C GLU A 143 14.49 13.46 -19.43
N ARG A 144 13.65 14.25 -18.77
CA ARG A 144 13.98 15.57 -18.24
C ARG A 144 14.16 15.60 -16.72
N ASP A 145 14.28 14.44 -16.08
CA ASP A 145 14.40 14.29 -14.61
C ASP A 145 13.27 15.02 -13.84
N LEU A 146 12.08 15.07 -14.43
CA LEU A 146 10.84 15.59 -13.82
C LEU A 146 10.05 14.46 -13.16
N ASP A 147 9.13 14.82 -12.26
CA ASP A 147 8.18 13.89 -11.67
C ASP A 147 7.32 13.23 -12.75
N ALA A 148 7.54 11.94 -12.98
CA ALA A 148 6.93 11.16 -14.08
C ALA A 148 5.48 10.74 -13.80
N SER A 149 4.63 11.70 -13.43
CA SER A 149 3.21 11.50 -13.12
C SER A 149 2.38 11.12 -14.35
N GLY A 150 2.80 11.56 -15.55
CA GLY A 150 2.03 11.43 -16.79
C GLY A 150 0.95 12.49 -16.98
N TYR A 151 0.89 13.45 -16.08
CA TYR A 151 0.03 14.62 -16.14
C TYR A 151 0.88 15.86 -16.20
N LEU A 152 0.38 16.89 -16.86
CA LEU A 152 1.10 18.16 -17.00
C LEU A 152 0.94 19.00 -15.73
N ASP A 153 2.06 19.51 -15.25
CA ASP A 153 2.11 20.62 -14.30
C ASP A 153 2.75 21.86 -14.95
N GLU A 154 2.80 22.98 -14.23
CA GLU A 154 3.38 24.22 -14.75
C GLU A 154 4.83 24.02 -15.21
N ALA A 155 5.63 23.27 -14.43
CA ALA A 155 7.02 23.02 -14.74
C ALA A 155 7.18 22.21 -16.05
N THR A 156 6.37 21.16 -16.23
CA THR A 156 6.36 20.32 -17.43
C THR A 156 5.97 21.15 -18.65
N VAL A 157 4.92 21.98 -18.55
CA VAL A 157 4.47 22.85 -19.65
C VAL A 157 5.55 23.88 -20.01
N VAL A 158 6.11 24.57 -19.02
CA VAL A 158 7.17 25.58 -19.24
C VAL A 158 8.38 24.94 -19.91
N ARG A 159 8.81 23.76 -19.43
CA ARG A 159 9.96 23.05 -20.02
C ARG A 159 9.66 22.61 -21.45
N LEU A 160 8.48 22.06 -21.71
CA LEU A 160 8.09 21.57 -23.03
C LEU A 160 8.04 22.70 -24.07
N LEU A 161 7.59 23.88 -23.65
CA LEU A 161 7.57 25.09 -24.48
C LEU A 161 8.97 25.71 -24.66
N ALA A 162 9.85 25.59 -23.67
CA ALA A 162 11.24 26.05 -23.80
C ALA A 162 12.02 25.15 -24.79
N ASP A 163 11.84 23.83 -24.71
CA ASP A 163 12.51 22.88 -25.59
C ASP A 163 12.09 23.04 -27.06
N SER A 164 10.88 23.52 -27.33
CA SER A 164 10.46 23.86 -28.71
C SER A 164 11.25 25.00 -29.35
N VAL A 165 11.94 25.82 -28.56
CA VAL A 165 12.74 26.93 -29.08
C VAL A 165 14.17 26.48 -29.42
N GLU A 166 14.76 25.57 -28.65
CA GLU A 166 16.14 25.10 -28.87
C GLU A 166 16.28 24.29 -30.18
N GLU A 167 15.32 23.44 -30.54
CA GLU A 167 15.36 22.67 -31.79
C GLU A 167 15.24 23.52 -33.08
N ILE A 168 14.77 24.76 -32.98
CA ILE A 168 14.69 25.69 -34.11
C ILE A 168 16.04 26.40 -34.32
N VAL A 169 16.87 26.51 -33.29
CA VAL A 169 18.12 27.26 -33.32
C VAL A 169 19.31 26.40 -33.77
N ASP A 170 19.21 25.07 -33.65
CA ASP A 170 20.26 24.11 -34.06
C ASP A 170 20.09 23.52 -35.48
N GLN A 171 19.28 24.15 -36.36
CA GLN A 171 19.11 23.76 -37.78
C GLN A 171 19.77 24.74 -38.77
#